data_AF-A0A1G9M9J4-F1
#
_entry.id   AF-A0A1G9M9J4-F1
#
_cell.length_a   1.000
_cell.length_b   1.000
_cell.length_c   1.000
_cell.angle_alpha   90.00
_cell.angle_beta   90.00
_cell.angle_gamma   90.00
#
_symmetry.space_group_name_H-M   'P 1'
#
loop_
_entity.id
_entity.type
_entity.pdbx_description
1 polymer ?
#
loop_
_entity_poly.entity_id
_entity_poly.type
_entity_poly.pdbx_seq_one_letter_code
_entity_poly.pdbx_strand_id
1 'polypeptide(L)'
;MKTKNRKNKWLRILVGYLMLMVMIVAVIPAVPSEASAKSVALSKYRQLLSKSRISVLPQGKKIMGDDYREIRYYSSASKYVKFSIAYIDADDVPELILHDTRYGFGVWTFKGGYFRCLQWGDFYDFPVGYYKKKGIFRINATTEGSPFYREYYKLQTGKKSVEIQHQDLNEGEDRLENWGFYIGNSRKKVSSAVFYKNLKKYVGTTKMTQIYMHNNTGANRKKFIK
;
A
#
# COMPACT_ATOMS: atom_id res chain seq x y z
N MET A 1 -49.16 -4.63 -65.56
CA MET A 1 -49.12 -4.06 -64.18
C MET A 1 -48.92 -5.15 -63.12
N LYS A 2 -47.70 -5.65 -62.85
CA LYS A 2 -47.45 -6.60 -61.72
C LYS A 2 -46.10 -6.38 -60.99
N THR A 3 -45.33 -5.35 -61.36
CA THR A 3 -43.96 -5.12 -60.87
C THR A 3 -43.85 -4.17 -59.68
N LYS A 4 -44.87 -3.32 -59.42
CA LYS A 4 -44.83 -2.32 -58.34
C LYS A 4 -45.03 -2.91 -56.93
N ASN A 5 -45.75 -4.04 -56.82
CA ASN A 5 -46.07 -4.66 -55.52
C ASN A 5 -44.93 -5.51 -54.91
N ARG A 6 -43.96 -5.97 -55.72
CA ARG A 6 -42.82 -6.77 -55.21
C ARG A 6 -41.75 -5.92 -54.51
N LYS A 7 -41.49 -4.69 -54.99
CA LYS A 7 -40.48 -3.79 -54.39
C LYS A 7 -40.84 -3.36 -52.97
N ASN A 8 -42.12 -3.10 -52.69
CA ASN A 8 -42.58 -2.70 -51.36
C ASN A 8 -42.51 -3.83 -50.32
N LYS A 9 -42.57 -5.11 -50.75
CA LYS A 9 -42.45 -6.27 -49.86
C LYS A 9 -41.01 -6.45 -49.37
N TRP A 10 -40.03 -6.30 -50.26
CA TRP A 10 -38.61 -6.40 -49.92
C TRP A 10 -38.15 -5.27 -48.99
N LEU A 11 -38.62 -4.04 -49.22
CA LEU A 11 -38.29 -2.91 -48.34
C LEU A 11 -38.84 -3.11 -46.91
N ARG A 12 -40.06 -3.65 -46.77
CA ARG A 12 -40.65 -3.95 -45.45
C ARG A 12 -39.89 -5.05 -44.70
N ILE A 13 -39.42 -6.08 -45.42
CA ILE A 13 -38.60 -7.15 -44.83
C ILE A 13 -37.25 -6.57 -44.36
N LEU A 14 -36.60 -5.75 -45.19
CA LEU A 14 -35.31 -5.13 -44.86
C LEU A 14 -35.44 -4.21 -43.63
N VAL A 15 -36.48 -3.38 -43.57
CA VAL A 15 -36.74 -2.50 -42.42
C VAL A 15 -37.06 -3.31 -41.15
N GLY A 16 -37.79 -4.42 -41.28
CA GLY A 16 -38.05 -5.35 -40.18
C GLY A 16 -36.77 -5.96 -39.61
N TYR A 17 -35.86 -6.43 -40.46
CA TYR A 17 -34.55 -6.94 -40.04
C TYR A 17 -33.66 -5.86 -39.42
N LEU A 18 -33.70 -4.64 -39.95
CA LEU A 18 -32.93 -3.52 -39.41
C LEU A 18 -33.43 -3.14 -38.00
N MET A 19 -34.75 -3.05 -37.80
CA MET A 19 -35.34 -2.79 -36.48
C MET A 19 -35.04 -3.91 -35.48
N LEU A 20 -35.07 -5.17 -35.93
CA LEU A 20 -34.72 -6.31 -35.07
C LEU A 20 -33.24 -6.27 -34.65
N MET A 21 -32.33 -5.94 -35.57
CA MET A 21 -30.91 -5.74 -35.26
C MET A 21 -30.68 -4.60 -34.27
N VAL A 22 -31.36 -3.45 -34.44
CA VAL A 22 -31.27 -2.32 -33.51
C VAL A 22 -31.78 -2.69 -32.12
N MET A 23 -32.88 -3.46 -32.03
CA MET A 23 -33.38 -3.96 -30.74
C MET A 23 -32.42 -4.97 -30.08
N ILE A 24 -31.77 -5.84 -30.85
CA ILE A 24 -30.77 -6.79 -30.30
C ILE A 24 -29.54 -6.04 -29.75
N VAL A 25 -29.05 -5.00 -30.44
CA VAL A 25 -27.91 -4.20 -29.97
C VAL A 25 -28.27 -3.35 -28.73
N ALA A 26 -29.52 -2.86 -28.64
CA ALA A 26 -29.99 -2.09 -27.49
C ALA A 26 -30.22 -2.92 -26.21
N VAL A 27 -30.30 -4.26 -26.33
CA VAL A 27 -30.53 -5.18 -25.21
C VAL A 27 -29.23 -5.86 -24.74
N ILE A 28 -28.06 -5.51 -25.30
CA ILE A 28 -26.79 -5.96 -24.72
C ILE A 28 -26.65 -5.27 -23.36
N PRO A 29 -26.80 -5.98 -22.23
CA PRO A 29 -26.56 -5.36 -20.94
C PRO A 29 -25.13 -4.85 -20.96
N ALA A 30 -24.94 -3.57 -20.64
CA ALA A 30 -23.60 -3.04 -20.45
C ALA A 30 -22.91 -3.96 -19.44
N VAL A 31 -21.95 -4.78 -19.90
CA VAL A 31 -21.15 -5.61 -19.01
C VAL A 31 -20.49 -4.61 -18.07
N PRO A 32 -20.83 -4.59 -16.77
CA PRO A 32 -20.25 -3.62 -15.87
C PRO A 32 -18.74 -3.79 -15.97
N SER A 33 -18.04 -2.72 -16.34
CA SER A 33 -16.58 -2.76 -16.47
C SER A 33 -16.03 -3.31 -15.16
N GLU A 34 -15.28 -4.41 -15.22
CA GLU A 34 -14.70 -5.03 -14.03
C GLU A 34 -13.99 -3.95 -13.20
N ALA A 35 -14.37 -3.80 -11.94
CA ALA A 35 -13.84 -2.73 -11.10
C ALA A 35 -12.32 -2.86 -11.04
N SER A 36 -11.59 -1.78 -11.35
CA SER A 36 -10.12 -1.81 -11.34
C SER A 36 -9.58 -2.33 -10.00
N ALA A 37 -8.46 -3.07 -10.02
CA ALA A 37 -7.84 -3.61 -8.80
C ALA A 37 -7.63 -2.54 -7.71
N LYS A 38 -7.26 -1.32 -8.12
CA LYS A 38 -7.20 -0.14 -7.26
C LYS A 38 -8.53 0.15 -6.57
N SER A 39 -9.62 0.26 -7.32
CA SER A 39 -10.94 0.57 -6.76
C SER A 39 -11.44 -0.50 -5.79
N VAL A 40 -11.16 -1.77 -6.09
CA VAL A 40 -11.45 -2.90 -5.21
C VAL A 40 -10.67 -2.80 -3.91
N ALA A 41 -9.35 -2.57 -3.97
CA ALA A 41 -8.50 -2.42 -2.79
C ALA A 41 -8.94 -1.25 -1.91
N LEU A 42 -9.20 -0.08 -2.50
CA LEU A 42 -9.67 1.10 -1.77
C LEU A 42 -11.03 0.86 -1.10
N SER A 43 -11.95 0.18 -1.76
CA SER A 43 -13.23 -0.25 -1.17
C SER A 43 -13.00 -1.13 0.06
N LYS A 44 -12.09 -2.11 -0.04
CA LYS A 44 -11.74 -3.00 1.07
C LYS A 44 -11.04 -2.26 2.22
N TYR A 45 -10.22 -1.26 1.93
CA TYR A 45 -9.62 -0.40 2.95
C TYR A 45 -10.66 0.41 3.71
N ARG A 46 -11.66 0.97 3.01
CA ARG A 46 -12.78 1.66 3.66
C ARG A 46 -13.56 0.72 4.59
N GLN A 47 -13.84 -0.51 4.13
CA GLN A 47 -14.52 -1.54 4.94
C GLN A 47 -13.71 -1.96 6.17
N LEU A 48 -12.39 -2.12 6.04
CA LEU A 48 -11.52 -2.44 7.17
C LEU A 48 -11.53 -1.30 8.21
N LEU A 49 -11.34 -0.06 7.74
CA LEU A 49 -11.23 1.11 8.61
C LEU A 49 -12.56 1.52 9.28
N SER A 50 -13.71 1.05 8.78
CA SER A 50 -15.01 1.26 9.42
C SER A 50 -15.31 0.30 10.57
N LYS A 51 -14.48 -0.73 10.79
CA LYS A 51 -14.67 -1.66 11.92
C LYS A 51 -14.38 -0.96 13.25
N SER A 52 -15.00 -1.45 14.33
CA SER A 52 -14.72 -0.98 15.70
C SER A 52 -13.33 -1.37 16.19
N ARG A 53 -12.80 -2.49 15.68
CA ARG A 53 -11.44 -2.99 15.94
C ARG A 53 -10.73 -3.35 14.64
N ILE A 54 -9.45 -2.99 14.55
CA ILE A 54 -8.64 -3.11 13.32
C ILE A 54 -7.33 -3.80 13.69
N SER A 55 -6.91 -4.77 12.87
CA SER A 55 -5.57 -5.37 12.98
C SER A 55 -4.56 -4.48 12.28
N VAL A 56 -3.82 -3.67 13.05
CA VAL A 56 -2.72 -2.84 12.55
C VAL A 56 -1.53 -3.72 12.18
N LEU A 57 -1.28 -4.76 12.97
CA LEU A 57 -0.20 -5.73 12.81
C LEU A 57 -0.78 -7.12 12.51
N PRO A 58 0.03 -8.09 12.06
CA PRO A 58 -0.43 -9.48 11.92
C PRO A 58 -0.88 -10.03 13.28
N GLN A 59 -2.03 -10.71 13.29
CA GLN A 59 -2.61 -11.24 14.53
C GLN A 59 -1.73 -12.34 15.14
N GLY A 60 -1.72 -12.38 16.47
CA GLY A 60 -0.97 -13.37 17.25
C GLY A 60 0.53 -13.11 17.31
N LYS A 61 1.05 -12.02 16.73
CA LYS A 61 2.47 -11.67 16.82
C LYS A 61 2.84 -11.19 18.22
N LYS A 62 4.03 -11.58 18.67
CA LYS A 62 4.69 -11.01 19.86
C LYS A 62 5.32 -9.69 19.44
N ILE A 63 5.06 -8.64 20.21
CA ILE A 63 5.57 -7.28 19.98
C ILE A 63 5.93 -6.66 21.31
N MET A 64 6.75 -5.61 21.28
CA MET A 64 6.88 -4.72 22.42
C MET A 64 5.73 -3.70 22.43
N GLY A 65 5.08 -3.52 23.57
CA GLY A 65 4.09 -2.47 23.80
C GLY A 65 4.74 -1.15 24.26
N ASP A 66 3.95 -0.08 24.32
CA ASP A 66 4.35 1.23 24.85
C ASP A 66 4.74 1.24 26.33
N ASP A 67 4.40 0.16 27.05
CA ASP A 67 4.80 -0.09 28.42
C ASP A 67 6.06 -0.96 28.53
N TYR A 68 6.80 -1.15 27.44
CA TYR A 68 8.03 -1.93 27.36
C TYR A 68 7.86 -3.41 27.74
N ARG A 69 6.62 -3.95 27.63
CA ARG A 69 6.34 -5.37 27.84
C ARG A 69 6.07 -6.10 26.53
N GLU A 70 6.54 -7.34 26.45
CA GLU A 70 6.17 -8.22 25.35
C GLU A 70 4.71 -8.63 25.48
N ILE A 71 3.91 -8.34 24.46
CA ILE A 71 2.50 -8.71 24.39
C ILE A 71 2.18 -9.47 23.11
N ARG A 72 1.11 -10.26 23.15
CA ARG A 72 0.53 -10.87 21.94
C ARG A 72 -0.52 -9.95 21.34
N TYR A 73 -0.24 -9.41 20.16
CA TYR A 73 -1.13 -8.47 19.47
C TYR A 73 -2.30 -9.18 18.80
N TYR A 74 -3.49 -8.58 18.88
CA TYR A 74 -4.69 -9.06 18.17
C TYR A 74 -5.38 -7.96 17.38
N SER A 75 -5.62 -6.80 17.99
CA SER A 75 -6.28 -5.67 17.33
C SER A 75 -6.20 -4.40 18.16
N SER A 76 -6.35 -3.27 17.49
CA SER A 76 -6.49 -1.94 18.05
C SER A 76 -7.94 -1.47 17.99
N ALA A 77 -8.39 -0.72 18.99
CA ALA A 77 -9.67 0.00 18.85
C ALA A 77 -9.51 1.08 17.77
N SER A 78 -10.50 1.21 16.89
CA SER A 78 -10.37 2.02 15.66
C SER A 78 -10.07 3.50 15.91
N LYS A 79 -10.50 4.05 17.06
CA LYS A 79 -10.21 5.42 17.48
C LYS A 79 -8.72 5.72 17.72
N TYR A 80 -7.91 4.70 18.02
CA TYR A 80 -6.46 4.83 18.20
C TYR A 80 -5.67 4.58 16.92
N VAL A 81 -6.34 4.13 15.86
CA VAL A 81 -5.68 3.81 14.60
C VAL A 81 -5.59 5.05 13.73
N LYS A 82 -4.39 5.33 13.24
CA LYS A 82 -4.13 6.26 12.15
C LYS A 82 -3.85 5.49 10.87
N PHE A 83 -4.10 6.13 9.73
CA PHE A 83 -3.87 5.52 8.42
C PHE A 83 -3.28 6.49 7.39
N SER A 84 -2.63 5.92 6.38
CA SER A 84 -2.23 6.61 5.15
C SER A 84 -2.36 5.67 3.96
N ILE A 85 -2.48 6.23 2.76
CA ILE A 85 -2.43 5.50 1.50
C ILE A 85 -1.11 5.83 0.82
N ALA A 86 -0.37 4.81 0.41
CA ALA A 86 0.91 4.94 -0.27
C ALA A 86 0.90 4.15 -1.58
N TYR A 87 1.62 4.60 -2.59
CA TYR A 87 1.83 3.87 -3.84
C TYR A 87 3.27 3.41 -3.85
N ILE A 88 3.56 2.33 -3.12
CA ILE A 88 4.92 1.87 -2.87
C ILE A 88 5.35 0.94 -4.00
N ASP A 89 4.60 -0.15 -4.23
CA ASP A 89 4.90 -1.11 -5.29
C ASP A 89 4.66 -0.52 -6.69
N ALA A 90 5.18 -1.18 -7.72
CA ALA A 90 5.13 -0.70 -9.10
C ALA A 90 3.73 -0.76 -9.74
N ASP A 91 2.79 -1.48 -9.12
CA ASP A 91 1.44 -1.63 -9.64
C ASP A 91 0.51 -0.45 -9.25
N ASP A 92 -0.76 -0.56 -9.62
CA ASP A 92 -1.76 0.49 -9.38
C ASP A 92 -2.52 0.32 -8.06
N VAL A 93 -2.26 -0.76 -7.31
CA VAL A 93 -2.88 -1.02 -6.01
C VAL A 93 -2.07 -0.30 -4.94
N PRO A 94 -2.62 0.73 -4.28
CA PRO A 94 -1.89 1.38 -3.21
C PRO A 94 -1.87 0.51 -1.96
N GLU A 95 -0.83 0.66 -1.15
CA GLU A 95 -0.74 0.10 0.19
C GLU A 95 -1.50 0.97 1.21
N LEU A 96 -2.18 0.29 2.13
CA LEU A 96 -2.75 0.87 3.34
C LEU A 96 -1.72 0.78 4.47
N ILE A 97 -1.26 1.92 4.95
CA ILE A 97 -0.40 2.02 6.12
C ILE A 97 -1.30 2.26 7.32
N LEU A 98 -1.19 1.41 8.35
CA LEU A 98 -1.90 1.52 9.61
C LEU A 98 -0.89 1.76 10.73
N HIS A 99 -1.27 2.54 11.74
CA HIS A 99 -0.43 2.77 12.91
C HIS A 99 -1.29 2.97 14.16
N ASP A 100 -0.86 2.36 15.27
CA ASP A 100 -1.33 2.61 16.62
C ASP A 100 -0.08 2.89 17.46
N THR A 101 -0.01 4.07 18.08
CA THR A 101 1.19 4.52 18.82
C THR A 101 1.59 3.59 19.95
N ARG A 102 0.70 2.70 20.38
CA ARG A 102 0.93 1.77 21.49
C ARG A 102 1.54 0.44 21.05
N TYR A 103 1.43 0.13 19.76
CA TYR A 103 1.76 -1.21 19.23
C TYR A 103 2.67 -1.16 18.01
N GLY A 104 2.66 -0.08 17.24
CA GLY A 104 3.47 0.08 16.03
C GLY A 104 2.66 0.26 14.75
N PHE A 105 3.24 -0.14 13.62
CA PHE A 105 2.67 0.07 12.30
C PHE A 105 2.64 -1.19 11.44
N GLY A 106 1.72 -1.23 10.47
CA GLY A 106 1.69 -2.24 9.42
C GLY A 106 1.42 -1.61 8.06
N VAL A 107 2.13 -2.10 7.04
CA VAL A 107 1.93 -1.79 5.63
C VAL A 107 1.21 -2.97 5.00
N TRP A 108 0.00 -2.72 4.52
CA TRP A 108 -0.90 -3.75 3.99
C TRP A 108 -1.22 -3.50 2.53
N THR A 109 -1.33 -4.56 1.74
CA THR A 109 -1.89 -4.52 0.39
C THR A 109 -3.11 -5.43 0.31
N PHE A 110 -4.09 -5.09 -0.53
CA PHE A 110 -5.21 -5.96 -0.86
C PHE A 110 -5.09 -6.44 -2.31
N LYS A 111 -4.68 -7.68 -2.50
CA LYS A 111 -4.42 -8.28 -3.81
C LYS A 111 -4.82 -9.75 -3.81
N GLY A 112 -5.42 -10.23 -4.90
CA GLY A 112 -5.89 -11.61 -4.98
C GLY A 112 -7.01 -11.96 -3.98
N GLY A 113 -7.80 -10.96 -3.55
CA GLY A 113 -8.96 -11.16 -2.67
C GLY A 113 -8.68 -11.17 -1.17
N TYR A 114 -7.41 -11.02 -0.74
CA TYR A 114 -7.05 -11.00 0.68
C TYR A 114 -6.11 -9.85 1.05
N PHE A 115 -6.08 -9.53 2.34
CA PHE A 115 -5.13 -8.59 2.92
C PHE A 115 -3.79 -9.27 3.19
N ARG A 116 -2.70 -8.65 2.76
CA ARG A 116 -1.34 -9.10 3.02
C ARG A 116 -0.53 -8.03 3.71
N CYS A 117 0.08 -8.36 4.84
CA CYS A 117 1.06 -7.48 5.49
C CYS A 117 2.41 -7.60 4.78
N LEU A 118 2.91 -6.50 4.23
CA LEU A 118 4.18 -6.41 3.53
C LEU A 118 5.34 -6.10 4.46
N GLN A 119 5.09 -5.25 5.45
CA GLN A 119 6.03 -4.83 6.47
C GLN A 119 5.25 -4.44 7.71
N TRP A 120 5.82 -4.69 8.88
CA TRP A 120 5.32 -4.18 10.14
C TRP A 120 6.50 -3.91 11.06
N GLY A 121 6.27 -3.05 12.04
CA GLY A 121 7.20 -2.75 13.12
C GLY A 121 6.43 -2.53 14.40
N ASP A 122 7.12 -2.61 15.52
CA ASP A 122 6.51 -2.39 16.83
C ASP A 122 6.47 -0.89 17.18
N PHE A 123 6.19 -0.56 18.44
CA PHE A 123 5.95 0.82 18.85
C PHE A 123 7.17 1.75 18.69
N TYR A 124 8.38 1.21 18.52
CA TYR A 124 9.56 2.02 18.26
C TYR A 124 9.76 2.37 16.77
N ASP A 125 9.00 1.73 15.89
CA ASP A 125 9.17 1.90 14.47
C ASP A 125 8.14 2.87 13.89
N PHE A 126 8.63 3.85 13.13
CA PHE A 126 7.80 4.92 12.57
C PHE A 126 7.87 4.94 11.05
N PRO A 127 6.72 4.80 10.34
CA PRO A 127 6.68 4.98 8.89
C PRO A 127 7.01 6.43 8.53
N VAL A 128 8.04 6.65 7.70
CA VAL A 128 8.51 8.00 7.33
C VAL A 128 8.08 8.37 5.93
N GLY A 129 8.41 7.51 4.97
CA GLY A 129 8.21 7.85 3.57
C GLY A 129 8.37 6.67 2.64
N TYR A 130 8.16 6.91 1.36
CA TYR A 130 8.33 5.92 0.30
C TYR A 130 8.71 6.59 -1.02
N TYR A 131 9.30 5.82 -1.91
CA TYR A 131 9.57 6.25 -3.28
C TYR A 131 8.46 5.71 -4.17
N LYS A 132 7.62 6.62 -4.69
CA LYS A 132 6.39 6.27 -5.41
C LYS A 132 6.67 5.31 -6.57
N LYS A 133 6.02 4.15 -6.56
CA LYS A 133 6.14 3.08 -7.57
C LYS A 133 7.56 2.52 -7.75
N LYS A 134 8.43 2.65 -6.75
CA LYS A 134 9.81 2.10 -6.78
C LYS A 134 9.99 0.89 -5.88
N GLY A 135 8.97 0.53 -5.11
CA GLY A 135 9.02 -0.55 -4.14
C GLY A 135 9.95 -0.24 -2.97
N ILE A 136 10.29 1.03 -2.70
CA ILE A 136 11.17 1.41 -1.57
C ILE A 136 10.35 2.17 -0.53
N PHE A 137 10.34 1.64 0.68
CA PHE A 137 9.67 2.18 1.86
C PHE A 137 10.70 2.48 2.94
N ARG A 138 10.54 3.59 3.67
CA ARG A 138 11.47 4.00 4.73
C ARG A 138 10.73 4.10 6.06
N ILE A 139 11.37 3.57 7.10
CA ILE A 139 11.03 3.85 8.49
C ILE A 139 12.18 4.56 9.19
N ASN A 140 11.87 5.11 10.36
CA ASN A 140 12.86 5.24 11.41
C ASN A 140 12.56 4.19 12.46
N ALA A 141 13.59 3.52 12.94
CA ALA A 141 13.52 2.58 14.05
C ALA A 141 14.33 3.13 15.21
N THR A 142 13.89 2.87 16.43
CA THR A 142 14.68 3.07 17.64
C THR A 142 14.53 1.82 18.50
N THR A 143 15.40 1.63 19.48
CA THR A 143 15.14 0.67 20.56
C THR A 143 15.53 1.36 21.86
N GLU A 144 14.98 0.91 22.99
CA GLU A 144 15.33 1.45 24.30
C GLU A 144 16.85 1.44 24.50
N GLY A 145 17.43 2.61 24.77
CA GLY A 145 18.88 2.78 24.94
C GLY A 145 19.72 2.63 23.66
N SER A 146 19.12 2.71 22.47
CA SER A 146 19.80 2.47 21.19
C SER A 146 19.67 3.63 20.21
N PRO A 147 20.64 3.78 19.29
CA PRO A 147 20.62 4.84 18.30
C PRO A 147 19.36 4.88 17.43
N PHE A 148 19.12 6.05 16.84
CA PHE A 148 18.08 6.25 15.85
C PHE A 148 18.53 5.72 14.48
N TYR A 149 17.76 4.79 13.95
CA TYR A 149 18.06 4.10 12.70
C TYR A 149 17.15 4.55 11.58
N ARG A 150 17.69 4.79 10.39
CA ARG A 150 16.89 4.92 9.16
C ARG A 150 16.98 3.63 8.38
N GLU A 151 15.85 2.95 8.22
CA GLU A 151 15.81 1.69 7.49
C GLU A 151 14.98 1.81 6.22
N TYR A 152 15.55 1.32 5.12
CA TYR A 152 14.90 1.26 3.82
C TYR A 152 14.59 -0.19 3.49
N TYR A 153 13.33 -0.43 3.16
CA TYR A 153 12.77 -1.74 2.82
C TYR A 153 12.35 -1.78 1.37
N LYS A 154 12.72 -2.87 0.69
CA LYS A 154 12.24 -3.14 -0.65
C LYS A 154 10.97 -4.01 -0.62
N LEU A 155 9.83 -3.38 -0.85
CA LEU A 155 8.50 -3.98 -0.94
C LEU A 155 8.15 -4.12 -2.43
N GLN A 156 8.45 -5.27 -3.03
CA GLN A 156 8.16 -5.54 -4.45
C GLN A 156 7.32 -6.80 -4.60
N THR A 157 6.37 -6.79 -5.52
CA THR A 157 5.51 -7.93 -5.88
C THR A 157 4.70 -8.50 -4.71
N GLY A 158 4.34 -7.63 -3.76
CA GLY A 158 3.68 -8.06 -2.53
C GLY A 158 4.55 -9.00 -1.66
N LYS A 159 5.88 -8.93 -1.75
CA LYS A 159 6.83 -9.59 -0.86
C LYS A 159 7.80 -8.55 -0.29
N LYS A 160 8.19 -8.72 0.98
CA LYS A 160 9.38 -8.07 1.52
C LYS A 160 10.59 -8.73 0.88
N SER A 161 11.23 -8.07 -0.09
CA SER A 161 12.58 -8.45 -0.48
C SER A 161 13.53 -7.80 0.51
N VAL A 162 14.26 -8.65 1.20
CA VAL A 162 15.09 -8.26 2.34
C VAL A 162 16.36 -7.62 1.80
N GLU A 163 16.24 -6.41 1.25
CA GLU A 163 17.36 -5.56 0.91
C GLU A 163 17.23 -4.33 1.77
N ILE A 164 17.85 -4.43 2.94
CA ILE A 164 17.84 -3.38 3.95
C ILE A 164 18.99 -2.43 3.63
N GLN A 165 18.68 -1.14 3.55
CA GLN A 165 19.70 -0.11 3.66
C GLN A 165 19.51 0.62 4.98
N HIS A 166 20.60 0.85 5.70
CA HIS A 166 20.57 1.43 7.05
C HIS A 166 21.51 2.63 7.19
N GLN A 167 21.07 3.66 7.92
CA GLN A 167 21.88 4.81 8.36
C GLN A 167 21.66 5.06 9.85
N ASP A 168 22.75 5.15 10.61
CA ASP A 168 22.76 5.54 12.03
C ASP A 168 22.87 7.07 12.18
N LEU A 169 22.16 7.65 13.15
CA LEU A 169 22.13 9.07 13.47
C LEU A 169 22.02 9.30 14.97
N ASN A 170 23.13 9.22 15.69
CA ASN A 170 23.28 9.91 16.96
C ASN A 170 24.73 10.38 17.15
N GLU A 171 24.89 11.61 17.64
CA GLU A 171 26.15 12.15 18.15
C GLU A 171 26.09 12.03 19.68
N GLY A 172 27.05 11.30 20.27
CA GLY A 172 27.21 11.18 21.72
C GLY A 172 26.93 9.79 22.27
N GLU A 173 27.90 8.88 22.12
CA GLU A 173 28.32 7.85 23.09
C GLU A 173 29.35 6.93 22.43
N ASP A 174 30.35 6.48 23.19
CA ASP A 174 31.60 5.83 22.75
C ASP A 174 31.46 4.42 22.12
N ARG A 175 30.37 4.12 21.42
CA ARG A 175 30.14 2.87 20.66
C ARG A 175 30.29 3.06 19.14
N LEU A 176 31.30 3.83 18.74
CA LEU A 176 31.60 4.29 17.38
C LEU A 176 31.79 3.19 16.31
N GLU A 177 32.10 1.95 16.71
CA GLU A 177 32.48 0.90 15.75
C GLU A 177 31.32 0.46 14.83
N ASN A 178 30.08 0.52 15.33
CA ASN A 178 28.88 0.06 14.64
C ASN A 178 28.11 1.16 13.90
N TRP A 179 28.67 2.36 13.74
CA TRP A 179 28.02 3.45 13.01
C TRP A 179 28.42 3.46 11.55
N GLY A 180 27.45 3.58 10.64
CA GLY A 180 27.76 3.69 9.23
C GLY A 180 26.57 3.50 8.31
N PHE A 181 26.88 3.35 7.02
CA PHE A 181 25.90 3.01 6.02
C PHE A 181 26.01 1.53 5.70
N TYR A 182 24.88 0.86 5.53
CA TYR A 182 24.86 -0.59 5.30
C TYR A 182 24.03 -0.95 4.10
N ILE A 183 24.43 -2.01 3.41
CA ILE A 183 23.69 -2.58 2.29
C ILE A 183 23.46 -4.09 2.50
N GLY A 184 22.25 -4.52 2.18
CA GLY A 184 21.86 -5.94 2.23
C GLY A 184 21.74 -6.49 3.65
N ASN A 185 21.31 -7.74 3.76
CA ASN A 185 21.01 -8.38 5.05
C ASN A 185 22.24 -8.71 5.88
N SER A 186 23.40 -8.83 5.23
CA SER A 186 24.66 -9.09 5.92
C SER A 186 25.20 -7.87 6.66
N ARG A 187 24.47 -6.73 6.66
CA ARG A 187 24.89 -5.46 7.26
C ARG A 187 26.34 -5.15 6.90
N LYS A 188 26.68 -5.22 5.61
CA LYS A 188 28.01 -4.84 5.14
C LYS A 188 28.16 -3.32 5.23
N LYS A 189 29.05 -2.85 6.10
CA LYS A 189 29.39 -1.43 6.25
C LYS A 189 29.99 -0.90 4.94
N VAL A 190 29.52 0.26 4.50
CA VAL A 190 29.94 0.96 3.28
C VAL A 190 30.01 2.47 3.53
N SER A 191 30.63 3.22 2.61
CA SER A 191 30.59 4.68 2.65
C SER A 191 29.21 5.23 2.29
N SER A 192 28.93 6.46 2.71
CA SER A 192 27.71 7.21 2.35
C SER A 192 27.51 7.27 0.83
N ALA A 193 28.57 7.54 0.07
CA ALA A 193 28.53 7.60 -1.37
C ALA A 193 28.11 6.27 -2.00
N VAL A 194 28.63 5.14 -1.50
CA VAL A 194 28.25 3.80 -1.97
C VAL A 194 26.80 3.50 -1.62
N PHE A 195 26.35 3.86 -0.43
CA PHE A 195 24.95 3.72 -0.02
C PHE A 195 24.02 4.49 -0.96
N TYR A 196 24.21 5.79 -1.12
CA TYR A 196 23.33 6.62 -1.95
C TYR A 196 23.40 6.21 -3.43
N LYS A 197 24.57 5.76 -3.91
CA LYS A 197 24.70 5.17 -5.25
C LYS A 197 23.83 3.91 -5.38
N ASN A 198 23.80 3.03 -4.37
CA ASN A 198 22.95 1.84 -4.40
C ASN A 198 21.46 2.19 -4.26
N LEU A 199 21.07 3.09 -3.34
CA LEU A 199 19.70 3.58 -3.26
C LEU A 199 19.21 4.14 -4.60
N LYS A 200 20.04 4.96 -5.26
CA LYS A 200 19.76 5.57 -6.57
C LYS A 200 19.52 4.53 -7.67
N LYS A 201 20.13 3.34 -7.60
CA LYS A 201 19.82 2.24 -8.55
C LYS A 201 18.36 1.79 -8.47
N TYR A 202 17.76 1.83 -7.27
CA TYR A 202 16.36 1.45 -7.07
C TYR A 202 15.40 2.60 -7.36
N VAL A 203 15.73 3.80 -6.88
CA VAL A 203 14.78 4.93 -6.91
C VAL A 203 14.93 5.85 -8.13
N GLY A 204 16.06 5.77 -8.83
CA GLY A 204 16.37 6.66 -9.96
C GLY A 204 16.39 8.13 -9.53
N THR A 205 15.60 8.95 -10.21
CA THR A 205 15.40 10.38 -9.90
C THR A 205 14.17 10.66 -9.03
N THR A 206 13.42 9.62 -8.64
CA THR A 206 12.21 9.77 -7.84
C THR A 206 12.56 10.30 -6.45
N LYS A 207 11.91 11.39 -6.03
CA LYS A 207 12.03 11.93 -4.68
C LYS A 207 11.18 11.12 -3.70
N MET A 208 11.63 11.06 -2.45
CA MET A 208 10.87 10.42 -1.38
C MET A 208 9.59 11.22 -1.10
N THR A 209 8.46 10.52 -1.04
CA THR A 209 7.18 11.05 -0.59
C THR A 209 7.05 10.80 0.90
N GLN A 210 6.78 11.84 1.68
CA GLN A 210 6.53 11.72 3.12
C GLN A 210 5.17 11.09 3.38
N ILE A 211 5.09 10.28 4.43
CA ILE A 211 3.85 9.68 4.90
C ILE A 211 3.22 10.59 5.95
N TYR A 212 1.95 10.94 5.75
CA TYR A 212 1.17 11.70 6.70
C TYR A 212 0.07 10.83 7.27
N MET A 213 0.16 10.53 8.56
CA MET A 213 -0.79 9.65 9.24
C MET A 213 -2.03 10.43 9.64
N HIS A 214 -3.19 10.00 9.15
CA HIS A 214 -4.48 10.61 9.43
C HIS A 214 -5.24 9.82 10.48
N ASN A 215 -5.89 10.51 11.43
CA ASN A 215 -6.80 9.85 12.37
C ASN A 215 -7.92 9.11 11.63
N ASN A 216 -8.28 7.90 12.08
CA ASN A 216 -9.34 7.11 11.46
C ASN A 216 -10.76 7.64 11.77
N THR A 217 -11.13 8.75 11.13
CA THR A 217 -12.47 9.34 11.18
C THR A 217 -13.21 9.12 9.86
N GLY A 218 -14.55 9.15 9.89
CA GLY A 218 -15.37 9.06 8.67
C GLY A 218 -15.00 10.13 7.63
N ALA A 219 -14.74 11.36 8.09
CA ALA A 219 -14.31 12.47 7.23
C ALA A 219 -12.95 12.20 6.56
N ASN A 220 -11.95 11.74 7.33
CA ASN A 220 -10.64 11.43 6.77
C ASN A 220 -10.70 10.26 5.79
N ARG A 221 -11.48 9.21 6.08
CA ARG A 221 -11.67 8.08 5.14
C ARG A 221 -12.24 8.57 3.80
N LYS A 222 -13.26 9.44 3.82
CA LYS A 222 -13.86 10.02 2.61
C LYS A 222 -12.86 10.90 1.84
N LYS A 223 -11.99 11.63 2.54
CA LYS A 223 -11.03 12.55 1.93
C LYS A 223 -9.83 11.85 1.30
N PHE A 224 -9.24 10.87 1.99
CA PHE A 224 -7.93 10.31 1.65
C PHE A 224 -7.97 8.93 1.00
N ILE A 225 -9.11 8.23 1.06
CA ILE A 225 -9.32 6.95 0.38
C ILE A 225 -10.30 7.22 -0.75
N LYS A 226 -9.80 7.59 -1.92
CA LYS A 226 -10.58 7.93 -3.14
C LYS A 226 -10.31 6.92 -4.25
#